data_AF-A0A089P0D3-F1
#
_entry.id   AF-A0A089P0D3-F1
#
_cell.length_a   1.000
_cell.length_b   1.000
_cell.length_c   1.000
_cell.angle_alpha   90.00
_cell.angle_beta   90.00
_cell.angle_gamma   90.00
#
_symmetry.space_group_name_H-M   'P 1'
#
loop_
_entity.id
_entity.type
_entity.pdbx_description
1 polymer ?
#
loop_
_entity_poly.entity_id
_entity_poly.type
_entity_poly.pdbx_seq_one_letter_code
_entity_poly.pdbx_strand_id
1 'polypeptide(L)'
;MSQEYAHLRGLLLQFPDFQKPFQSYDAAEQAILTQVARLHTSADRAYLETKFPTAACKGHMSDDDRYVFLTPFKEGEFTFLPLLSVDLDFSRPWPLVSVNALHYAAKANDVMGTRQLRCFAYRYDKPAAPVGDHNYFHVQFAHGYPKGTRNTNVDNWISTKDPSIPVDATNGIELFLSAVVALRNRVKPRRQYLDEWQQAGLPIASFLKPMAFERWKPPRP
;
A
#
# COMPACT_ATOMS: atom_id res chain seq x y z
N MET A 1 13.17 7.23 -17.08
CA MET A 1 12.92 5.90 -16.50
C MET A 1 13.82 5.58 -15.31
N SER A 2 15.15 5.77 -15.39
CA SER A 2 16.07 5.51 -14.25
C SER A 2 15.76 6.33 -12.99
N GLN A 3 15.35 7.59 -13.14
CA GLN A 3 15.05 8.47 -12.01
C GLN A 3 13.74 8.09 -11.28
N GLU A 4 12.68 7.75 -12.01
CA GLU A 4 11.41 7.31 -11.40
C GLU A 4 11.61 6.02 -10.58
N TYR A 5 12.36 5.06 -11.14
CA TYR A 5 12.73 3.85 -10.42
C TYR A 5 13.52 4.15 -9.15
N ALA A 6 14.57 4.98 -9.24
CA ALA A 6 15.40 5.33 -8.09
C ALA A 6 14.60 6.00 -6.97
N HIS A 7 13.68 6.89 -7.32
CA HIS A 7 12.78 7.54 -6.37
C HIS A 7 11.79 6.55 -5.74
N LEU A 8 11.13 5.71 -6.54
CA LEU A 8 10.20 4.70 -6.03
C LEU A 8 10.91 3.68 -5.14
N ARG A 9 12.10 3.22 -5.55
CA ARG A 9 12.97 2.37 -4.73
C ARG A 9 13.30 3.04 -3.40
N GLY A 10 13.76 4.29 -3.43
CA GLY A 10 14.08 5.05 -2.22
C GLY A 10 12.88 5.14 -1.27
N LEU A 11 11.70 5.44 -1.82
CA LEU A 11 10.44 5.46 -1.08
C LEU A 11 10.14 4.09 -0.45
N LEU A 12 10.22 3.01 -1.22
CA LEU A 12 9.96 1.65 -0.74
C LEU A 12 10.91 1.25 0.39
N LEU A 13 12.21 1.55 0.28
CA LEU A 13 13.20 1.21 1.29
C LEU A 13 13.02 1.99 2.60
N GLN A 14 12.61 3.25 2.51
CA GLN A 14 12.31 4.08 3.68
C GLN A 14 10.91 3.81 4.24
N PHE A 15 10.04 3.16 3.47
CA PHE A 15 8.65 3.00 3.85
C PHE A 15 8.44 2.30 5.20
N PRO A 16 9.16 1.19 5.50
CA PRO A 16 9.13 0.56 6.82
C PRO A 16 9.49 1.51 7.98
N ASP A 17 10.37 2.49 7.76
CA ASP A 17 10.86 3.39 8.82
C ASP A 17 9.75 4.35 9.32
N PHE A 18 8.69 4.56 8.54
CA PHE A 18 7.51 5.34 8.96
C PHE A 18 6.49 4.51 9.75
N GLN A 19 6.74 3.23 10.00
CA GLN A 19 5.78 2.36 10.68
C GLN A 19 6.06 2.37 12.17
N LYS A 20 4.99 2.32 12.95
CA LYS A 20 5.10 2.07 14.38
C LYS A 20 5.82 0.72 14.55
N PRO A 21 6.89 0.64 15.36
CA PRO A 21 7.59 -0.62 15.61
C PRO A 21 6.66 -1.64 16.27
N PHE A 22 6.78 -2.91 15.91
CA PHE A 22 5.89 -3.97 16.42
C PHE A 22 5.89 -4.07 17.95
N GLN A 23 7.03 -3.87 18.60
CA GLN A 23 7.16 -3.87 20.05
C GLN A 23 6.37 -2.74 20.75
N SER A 24 6.01 -1.69 20.02
CA SER A 24 5.24 -0.56 20.55
C SER A 24 3.72 -0.75 20.39
N TYR A 25 3.27 -1.86 19.80
CA TYR A 25 1.85 -2.12 19.57
C TYR A 25 1.11 -2.37 20.88
N ASP A 26 -0.12 -1.85 20.99
CA ASP A 26 -1.00 -2.14 22.12
C ASP A 26 -1.56 -3.56 22.05
N ALA A 27 -2.30 -4.00 23.07
CA ALA A 27 -2.79 -5.38 23.15
C ALA A 27 -3.68 -5.80 21.95
N ALA A 28 -4.53 -4.91 21.44
CA ALA A 28 -5.39 -5.21 20.30
C ALA A 28 -4.60 -5.25 19.00
N GLU A 29 -3.65 -4.32 18.83
CA GLU A 29 -2.72 -4.27 17.71
C GLU A 29 -1.80 -5.51 17.68
N GLN A 30 -1.32 -5.97 18.84
CA GLN A 30 -0.53 -7.21 18.96
C GLN A 30 -1.35 -8.46 18.64
N ALA A 31 -2.62 -8.49 19.04
CA ALA A 31 -3.50 -9.62 18.76
C ALA A 31 -3.73 -9.79 17.25
N ILE A 32 -4.01 -8.71 16.52
CA ILE A 32 -4.15 -8.78 15.06
C ILE A 32 -2.82 -9.08 14.38
N LEU A 33 -1.71 -8.47 14.81
CA LEU A 33 -0.38 -8.76 14.28
C LEU A 33 -0.04 -10.25 14.42
N THR A 34 -0.30 -10.84 15.58
CA THR A 34 -0.03 -12.27 15.84
C THR A 34 -0.81 -13.19 14.91
N GLN A 35 -2.05 -12.84 14.58
CA GLN A 35 -2.87 -13.63 13.65
C GLN A 35 -2.38 -13.46 12.20
N VAL A 36 -2.11 -12.22 11.78
CA VAL A 36 -1.70 -11.91 10.40
C VAL A 36 -0.27 -12.38 10.09
N ALA A 37 0.65 -12.31 11.06
CA ALA A 37 2.02 -12.79 10.90
C ALA A 37 2.14 -14.31 10.76
N ARG A 38 1.07 -15.07 11.03
CA ARG A 38 0.98 -16.51 10.71
C ARG A 38 0.63 -16.75 9.23
N LEU A 39 0.08 -15.74 8.57
CA LEU A 39 -0.40 -15.82 7.19
C LEU A 39 0.59 -15.19 6.21
N HIS A 40 1.30 -14.14 6.61
CA HIS A 40 2.17 -13.36 5.73
C HIS A 40 3.50 -13.05 6.39
N THR A 41 4.52 -12.85 5.56
CA THR A 41 5.87 -12.47 6.00
C THR A 41 6.08 -10.96 5.86
N SER A 42 6.75 -10.34 6.85
CA SER A 42 7.11 -8.92 6.76
C SER A 42 8.21 -8.68 5.72
N ALA A 43 8.02 -7.66 4.88
CA ALA A 43 9.00 -7.12 3.95
C ALA A 43 9.84 -6.06 4.68
N ASP A 44 10.90 -6.51 5.34
CA ASP A 44 11.87 -5.62 5.97
C ASP A 44 12.79 -4.95 4.94
N ARG A 45 13.60 -4.00 5.43
CA ARG A 45 14.52 -3.24 4.59
C ARG A 45 15.52 -4.14 3.85
N ALA A 46 16.05 -5.18 4.50
CA ALA A 46 17.02 -6.09 3.88
C ALA A 46 16.41 -6.87 2.71
N TYR A 47 15.19 -7.36 2.88
CA TYR A 47 14.42 -7.96 1.80
C TYR A 47 14.18 -6.97 0.67
N LEU A 48 13.72 -5.75 0.96
CA LEU A 48 13.41 -4.75 -0.06
C LEU A 48 14.67 -4.31 -0.84
N GLU A 49 15.81 -4.18 -0.17
CA GLU A 49 17.10 -3.87 -0.81
C GLU A 49 17.54 -4.97 -1.77
N THR A 50 17.25 -6.22 -1.43
CA THR A 50 17.54 -7.40 -2.28
C THR A 50 16.54 -7.50 -3.44
N LYS A 51 15.25 -7.33 -3.17
CA LYS A 51 14.16 -7.44 -4.15
C LYS A 51 14.22 -6.32 -5.20
N PHE A 52 14.65 -5.13 -4.79
CA PHE A 52 14.75 -3.95 -5.64
C PHE A 52 16.19 -3.41 -5.62
N PRO A 53 17.09 -3.93 -6.48
CA PRO A 53 18.47 -3.48 -6.58
C PRO A 53 18.57 -2.03 -7.09
N THR A 54 19.78 -1.44 -7.12
CA THR A 54 19.95 -0.05 -7.60
C THR A 54 19.62 0.13 -9.08
N ALA A 55 19.88 -0.89 -9.91
CA ALA A 55 19.53 -0.89 -11.31
C ALA A 55 18.03 -1.17 -11.51
N ALA A 56 17.41 -0.47 -12.47
CA ALA A 56 16.01 -0.69 -12.82
C ALA A 56 15.75 -2.16 -13.13
N CYS A 57 14.72 -2.72 -12.49
CA CYS A 57 14.44 -4.15 -12.54
C CYS A 57 12.95 -4.43 -12.70
N LYS A 58 12.65 -5.73 -12.78
CA LYS A 58 11.34 -6.30 -12.54
C LYS A 58 11.36 -6.98 -11.18
N GLY A 59 10.34 -6.75 -10.36
CA GLY A 59 10.24 -7.33 -9.03
C GLY A 59 8.78 -7.37 -8.58
N HIS A 60 8.34 -8.54 -8.13
CA HIS A 60 6.98 -8.76 -7.65
C HIS A 60 7.02 -9.22 -6.20
N MET A 61 6.67 -8.33 -5.26
CA MET A 61 6.58 -8.71 -3.84
C MET A 61 5.42 -9.67 -3.59
N SER A 62 4.35 -9.58 -4.39
CA SER A 62 3.19 -10.46 -4.27
C SER A 62 3.52 -11.94 -4.51
N ASP A 63 4.47 -12.23 -5.40
CA ASP A 63 4.95 -13.59 -5.68
C ASP A 63 5.65 -14.23 -4.46
N ASP A 64 6.24 -13.41 -3.58
CA ASP A 64 7.02 -13.86 -2.42
C ASP A 64 6.19 -13.90 -1.12
N ASP A 65 4.89 -13.55 -1.18
CA ASP A 65 4.00 -13.42 -0.01
C ASP A 65 4.59 -12.52 1.10
N ARG A 66 5.28 -11.45 0.68
CA ARG A 66 5.94 -10.50 1.56
C ARG A 66 5.32 -9.11 1.45
N TYR A 67 4.97 -8.55 2.61
CA TYR A 67 4.25 -7.29 2.71
C TYR A 67 4.93 -6.34 3.67
N VAL A 68 4.91 -5.05 3.39
CA VAL A 68 5.18 -4.03 4.40
C VAL A 68 3.93 -3.93 5.28
N PHE A 69 4.08 -4.23 6.55
CA PHE A 69 3.03 -4.10 7.56
C PHE A 69 2.92 -2.65 7.97
N LEU A 70 1.78 -2.01 7.73
CA LEU A 70 1.58 -0.61 8.08
C LEU A 70 1.18 -0.46 9.55
N THR A 71 1.40 0.73 10.10
CA THR A 71 0.90 1.10 11.43
C THR A 71 -0.60 0.80 11.54
N PRO A 72 -1.03 -0.02 12.52
CA PRO A 72 -2.43 -0.28 12.77
C PRO A 72 -3.24 0.98 13.10
N PHE A 73 -4.55 0.92 12.89
CA PHE A 73 -5.46 1.96 13.33
C PHE A 73 -6.78 1.39 13.85
N LYS A 74 -7.48 2.16 14.68
CA LYS A 74 -8.78 1.79 15.23
C LYS A 74 -9.88 2.58 14.55
N GLU A 75 -10.98 1.89 14.22
CA GLU A 75 -12.18 2.50 13.65
C GLU A 75 -13.41 1.76 14.20
N GLY A 76 -14.23 2.46 14.99
CA GLY A 76 -15.31 1.83 15.74
C GLY A 76 -14.80 0.73 16.67
N GLU A 77 -15.39 -0.46 16.57
CA GLU A 77 -15.00 -1.64 17.39
C GLU A 77 -13.82 -2.44 16.82
N PHE A 78 -13.28 -2.03 15.67
CA PHE A 78 -12.29 -2.80 14.92
C PHE A 78 -10.91 -2.16 14.99
N THR A 79 -9.90 -3.01 15.10
CA THR A 79 -8.50 -2.68 14.83
C THR A 79 -8.15 -3.21 13.45
N PHE A 80 -7.60 -2.33 12.62
CA PHE A 80 -7.18 -2.61 11.26
C PHE A 80 -5.66 -2.69 11.18
N LEU A 81 -5.16 -3.69 10.47
CA LEU A 81 -3.76 -3.85 10.12
C LEU A 81 -3.63 -3.89 8.59
N PRO A 82 -3.25 -2.77 7.96
CA PRO A 82 -3.00 -2.73 6.52
C PRO A 82 -1.65 -3.36 6.17
N LEU A 83 -1.62 -4.14 5.10
CA LEU A 83 -0.43 -4.75 4.51
C LEU A 83 -0.30 -4.24 3.08
N LEU A 84 0.91 -3.92 2.65
CA LEU A 84 1.19 -3.40 1.31
C LEU A 84 2.29 -4.21 0.63
N SER A 85 2.06 -4.62 -0.62
CA SER A 85 3.09 -5.17 -1.49
C SER A 85 3.14 -4.36 -2.79
N VAL A 86 4.32 -4.27 -3.40
CA VAL A 86 4.53 -3.56 -4.66
C VAL A 86 5.10 -4.50 -5.69
N ASP A 87 4.48 -4.47 -6.86
CA ASP A 87 4.89 -5.17 -8.05
C ASP A 87 5.29 -4.14 -9.09
N LEU A 88 6.50 -4.26 -9.62
CA LEU A 88 7.04 -3.34 -10.61
C LEU A 88 7.71 -4.06 -11.77
N ASP A 89 7.66 -3.42 -12.94
CA ASP A 89 8.37 -3.83 -14.14
C ASP A 89 8.88 -2.58 -14.86
N PHE A 90 10.12 -2.18 -14.55
CA PHE A 90 10.82 -1.07 -15.22
C PHE A 90 11.69 -1.55 -16.38
N SER A 91 11.60 -2.82 -16.80
CA SER A 91 12.34 -3.32 -17.97
C SER A 91 11.68 -2.93 -19.30
N ARG A 92 10.56 -2.21 -19.26
CA ARG A 92 9.75 -1.81 -20.42
C ARG A 92 9.73 -0.28 -20.58
N PRO A 93 9.53 0.22 -21.82
CA PRO A 93 9.36 1.67 -22.07
C PRO A 93 8.20 2.30 -21.29
N TRP A 94 7.21 1.49 -20.92
CA TRP A 94 6.07 1.86 -20.10
C TRP A 94 6.15 1.08 -18.78
N PRO A 95 6.80 1.63 -17.74
CA PRO A 95 7.00 0.91 -16.49
C PRO A 95 5.68 0.50 -15.86
N LEU A 96 5.55 -0.72 -15.38
CA LEU A 96 4.38 -1.12 -14.61
C LEU A 96 4.68 -0.93 -13.13
N VAL A 97 3.72 -0.35 -12.40
CA VAL A 97 3.73 -0.28 -10.93
C VAL A 97 2.32 -0.62 -10.48
N SER A 98 2.22 -1.65 -9.65
CA SER A 98 0.99 -2.09 -9.02
C SER A 98 1.22 -2.20 -7.52
N VAL A 99 0.33 -1.61 -6.74
CA VAL A 99 0.33 -1.68 -5.29
C VAL A 99 -0.84 -2.56 -4.87
N ASN A 100 -0.54 -3.72 -4.27
CA ASN A 100 -1.56 -4.58 -3.70
C ASN A 100 -1.65 -4.31 -2.21
N ALA A 101 -2.83 -3.97 -1.74
CA ALA A 101 -3.09 -3.67 -0.35
C ALA A 101 -4.11 -4.64 0.24
N LEU A 102 -3.79 -5.19 1.41
CA LEU A 102 -4.68 -6.01 2.21
C LEU A 102 -5.01 -5.24 3.49
N HIS A 103 -6.27 -5.22 3.91
CA HIS A 103 -6.69 -4.67 5.19
C HIS A 103 -7.29 -5.78 6.02
N TYR A 104 -6.52 -6.21 7.01
CA TYR A 104 -7.03 -7.12 8.01
C TYR A 104 -7.76 -6.35 9.10
N ALA A 105 -8.91 -6.85 9.55
CA ALA A 105 -9.69 -6.25 10.61
C ALA A 105 -10.07 -7.29 11.66
N ALA A 106 -9.87 -6.95 12.93
CA ALA A 106 -10.26 -7.76 14.08
C ALA A 106 -11.01 -6.89 15.10
N LYS A 107 -12.04 -7.46 15.76
CA LYS A 107 -12.74 -6.77 16.83
C LYS A 107 -11.90 -6.74 18.10
N ALA A 108 -11.93 -5.63 18.84
CA ALA A 108 -11.15 -5.44 20.06
C ALA A 108 -11.41 -6.49 21.16
N ASN A 109 -12.60 -7.10 21.17
CA ASN A 109 -12.99 -8.11 22.17
C ASN A 109 -12.78 -9.56 21.70
N ASP A 110 -12.29 -9.78 20.47
CA ASP A 110 -12.11 -11.11 19.86
C ASP A 110 -10.67 -11.63 20.06
N VAL A 111 -10.10 -11.35 21.23
CA VAL A 111 -8.69 -11.61 21.58
C VAL A 111 -8.46 -13.11 21.89
N MET A 112 -9.52 -13.90 22.08
CA MET A 112 -9.45 -15.26 22.65
C MET A 112 -10.03 -16.38 21.78
N GLY A 113 -10.34 -16.11 20.52
CA GLY A 113 -10.42 -17.14 19.49
C GLY A 113 -11.81 -17.48 18.98
N THR A 114 -11.81 -17.88 17.71
CA THR A 114 -12.84 -18.57 16.91
C THR A 114 -13.73 -17.75 15.96
N ARG A 115 -13.67 -16.41 15.89
CA ARG A 115 -14.36 -15.66 14.81
C ARG A 115 -13.50 -14.60 14.11
N GLN A 116 -13.97 -14.28 12.90
CA GLN A 116 -13.17 -14.16 11.67
C GLN A 116 -12.40 -12.84 11.59
N LEU A 117 -11.07 -12.96 11.54
CA LEU A 117 -10.21 -11.97 10.91
C LEU A 117 -10.77 -11.69 9.50
N ARG A 118 -11.24 -10.46 9.27
CA ARG A 118 -11.77 -10.06 7.96
C ARG A 118 -10.65 -9.50 7.13
N CYS A 119 -10.64 -9.78 5.83
CA CYS A 119 -9.67 -9.21 4.92
C CYS A 119 -10.35 -8.51 3.74
N PHE A 120 -9.94 -7.27 3.48
CA PHE A 120 -10.30 -6.52 2.27
C PHE A 120 -9.08 -6.30 1.41
N ALA A 121 -9.16 -6.58 0.12
CA ALA A 121 -8.04 -6.42 -0.79
C ALA A 121 -8.34 -5.36 -1.86
N TYR A 122 -7.34 -4.52 -2.10
CA TYR A 122 -7.36 -3.46 -3.11
C TYR A 122 -6.13 -3.59 -3.97
N ARG A 123 -6.27 -3.32 -5.26
CA ARG A 123 -5.17 -3.19 -6.19
C ARG A 123 -5.19 -1.79 -6.79
N TYR A 124 -4.09 -1.07 -6.63
CA TYR A 124 -3.85 0.22 -7.26
C TYR A 124 -2.91 -0.01 -8.43
N ASP A 125 -3.31 0.33 -9.64
CA ASP A 125 -2.46 0.19 -10.81
C ASP A 125 -2.86 1.17 -11.91
N LYS A 126 -2.21 1.03 -13.06
CA LYS A 126 -2.65 1.62 -14.33
C LYS A 126 -3.04 0.49 -15.28
N PRO A 127 -3.92 0.76 -16.26
CA PRO A 127 -4.26 -0.18 -17.32
C PRO A 127 -3.01 -0.81 -17.97
N ALA A 128 -3.08 -2.13 -18.20
CA ALA A 128 -2.01 -2.89 -18.85
C ALA A 128 -1.79 -2.50 -20.32
N ALA A 129 -2.81 -1.90 -20.94
CA ALA A 129 -2.76 -1.31 -22.26
C ALA A 129 -3.46 0.06 -22.22
N PRO A 130 -3.10 1.00 -23.09
CA PRO A 130 -3.82 2.26 -23.22
C PRO A 130 -5.30 1.99 -23.53
N VAL A 131 -6.19 2.63 -22.78
CA VAL A 131 -7.64 2.58 -23.02
C VAL A 131 -8.06 3.96 -23.51
N GLY A 132 -8.10 4.13 -24.84
CA GLY A 132 -8.28 5.43 -25.47
C GLY A 132 -7.13 6.41 -25.18
N ASP A 133 -7.42 7.71 -25.22
CA ASP A 133 -6.42 8.76 -25.02
C ASP A 133 -6.08 9.01 -23.53
N HIS A 134 -6.80 8.34 -22.62
CA HIS A 134 -6.71 8.58 -21.18
C HIS A 134 -6.09 7.40 -20.45
N ASN A 135 -4.78 7.51 -20.17
CA ASN A 135 -4.11 6.60 -19.25
C ASN A 135 -4.30 7.10 -17.82
N TYR A 136 -5.28 6.56 -17.11
CA TYR A 136 -5.54 6.93 -15.71
C TYR A 136 -5.14 5.79 -14.77
N PHE A 137 -4.60 6.17 -13.61
CA PHE A 137 -4.39 5.26 -12.51
C PHE A 137 -5.71 5.00 -11.79
N HIS A 138 -5.86 3.83 -11.20
CA HIS A 138 -7.09 3.47 -10.55
C HIS A 138 -6.89 2.50 -9.39
N VAL A 139 -7.93 2.37 -8.57
CA VAL A 139 -8.05 1.33 -7.55
C VAL A 139 -9.23 0.42 -7.90
N GLN A 140 -9.02 -0.88 -7.75
CA GLN A 140 -10.05 -1.91 -7.88
C GLN A 140 -10.04 -2.78 -6.63
N PHE A 141 -11.20 -3.33 -6.31
CA PHE A 141 -11.27 -4.44 -5.39
C PHE A 141 -10.58 -5.66 -6.00
N ALA A 142 -9.75 -6.32 -5.19
CA ALA A 142 -9.09 -7.56 -5.60
C ALA A 142 -9.73 -8.73 -4.86
N HIS A 143 -9.98 -9.82 -5.57
CA HIS A 143 -10.39 -11.10 -4.99
C HIS A 143 -9.52 -12.20 -5.58
N GLY A 144 -9.02 -13.11 -4.73
CA GLY A 144 -8.34 -14.37 -5.09
C GLY A 144 -7.56 -14.37 -6.42
N TYR A 145 -6.54 -13.53 -6.59
CA TYR A 145 -5.81 -13.46 -7.85
C TYR A 145 -4.96 -14.73 -8.09
N PRO A 146 -4.91 -15.30 -9.30
CA PRO A 146 -4.16 -16.53 -9.58
C PRO A 146 -2.63 -16.41 -9.48
N LYS A 147 -2.09 -15.18 -9.51
CA LYS A 147 -0.63 -14.95 -9.43
C LYS A 147 -0.09 -14.94 -8.00
N GLY A 148 -0.97 -14.84 -7.01
CA GLY A 148 -0.68 -15.06 -5.61
C GLY A 148 -1.82 -15.89 -5.03
N THR A 149 -1.84 -17.18 -5.35
CA THR A 149 -2.77 -18.13 -4.73
C THR A 149 -2.69 -17.98 -3.21
N ARG A 150 -3.85 -17.89 -2.54
CA ARG A 150 -4.10 -18.03 -1.09
C ARG A 150 -4.40 -16.75 -0.30
N ASN A 151 -5.38 -15.99 -0.74
CA ASN A 151 -6.11 -15.14 0.20
C ASN A 151 -7.52 -15.70 0.42
N THR A 152 -7.58 -16.86 1.08
CA THR A 152 -8.83 -17.52 1.51
C THR A 152 -9.64 -16.68 2.49
N ASN A 153 -9.03 -15.62 3.03
CA ASN A 153 -9.61 -14.73 4.02
C ASN A 153 -10.23 -13.47 3.39
N VAL A 154 -10.05 -13.24 2.09
CA VAL A 154 -10.65 -12.08 1.42
C VAL A 154 -12.14 -12.30 1.31
N ASP A 155 -12.90 -11.36 1.85
CA ASP A 155 -14.35 -11.45 1.93
C ASP A 155 -14.99 -11.64 0.54
N ASN A 156 -15.81 -12.68 0.37
CA ASN A 156 -16.47 -13.02 -0.91
C ASN A 156 -17.55 -12.00 -1.34
N TRP A 157 -18.02 -11.13 -0.44
CA TRP A 157 -19.02 -10.11 -0.77
C TRP A 157 -18.42 -8.88 -1.46
N ILE A 158 -17.08 -8.76 -1.50
CA ILE A 158 -16.41 -7.68 -2.21
C ILE A 158 -16.76 -7.77 -3.70
N SER A 159 -17.35 -6.71 -4.24
CA SER A 159 -17.82 -6.69 -5.63
C SER A 159 -16.65 -6.77 -6.60
N THR A 160 -16.68 -7.78 -7.46
CA THR A 160 -15.75 -7.96 -8.59
C THR A 160 -16.20 -7.25 -9.85
N LYS A 161 -17.41 -6.68 -9.83
CA LYS A 161 -18.06 -6.01 -10.96
C LYS A 161 -18.07 -4.50 -10.82
N ASP A 162 -17.69 -3.99 -9.65
CA ASP A 162 -17.62 -2.55 -9.43
C ASP A 162 -16.55 -1.95 -10.33
N PRO A 163 -16.83 -0.78 -10.94
CA PRO A 163 -15.88 -0.13 -11.80
C PRO A 163 -14.63 0.28 -11.01
N SER A 164 -13.50 0.34 -11.71
CA SER A 164 -12.28 0.94 -11.18
C SER A 164 -12.52 2.38 -10.75
N ILE A 165 -12.08 2.75 -9.56
CA ILE A 165 -12.16 4.12 -9.06
C ILE A 165 -10.89 4.85 -9.51
N PRO A 166 -11.00 5.98 -10.22
CA PRO A 166 -9.82 6.72 -10.65
C PRO A 166 -9.02 7.26 -9.46
N VAL A 167 -7.69 7.17 -9.56
CA VAL A 167 -6.73 7.69 -8.60
C VAL A 167 -6.07 8.91 -9.23
N ASP A 168 -5.96 10.00 -8.47
CA ASP A 168 -5.28 11.23 -8.90
C ASP A 168 -3.74 11.03 -8.85
N ALA A 169 -3.23 10.28 -9.83
CA ALA A 169 -1.82 10.01 -10.03
C ALA A 169 -1.47 10.12 -11.52
N THR A 170 -0.24 10.55 -11.81
CA THR A 170 0.29 10.72 -13.18
C THR A 170 1.51 9.85 -13.44
N ASN A 171 2.09 9.22 -12.42
CA ASN A 171 3.21 8.29 -12.49
C ASN A 171 3.15 7.24 -11.36
N GLY A 172 4.09 6.28 -11.35
CA GLY A 172 4.10 5.20 -10.35
C GLY A 172 4.40 5.68 -8.92
N ILE A 173 5.10 6.80 -8.77
CA ILE A 173 5.39 7.40 -7.46
C ILE A 173 4.12 8.00 -6.86
N GLU A 174 3.38 8.81 -7.64
CA GLU A 174 2.12 9.41 -7.22
C GLU A 174 1.06 8.33 -6.90
N LEU A 175 1.05 7.23 -7.66
CA LEU A 175 0.23 6.06 -7.36
C LEU A 175 0.57 5.47 -5.99
N PHE A 176 1.87 5.22 -5.73
CA PHE A 176 2.34 4.65 -4.48
C PHE A 176 1.97 5.54 -3.29
N LEU A 177 2.27 6.84 -3.37
CA LEU A 177 1.94 7.80 -2.32
C LEU A 177 0.43 7.88 -2.09
N SER A 178 -0.38 7.88 -3.16
CA SER A 178 -1.84 7.90 -3.07
C SER A 178 -2.38 6.66 -2.36
N ALA A 179 -1.86 5.48 -2.69
CA ALA A 179 -2.20 4.23 -2.03
C ALA A 179 -1.85 4.32 -0.54
N VAL A 180 -0.61 4.65 -0.20
CA VAL A 180 -0.18 4.81 1.21
C VAL A 180 -1.08 5.74 2.01
N VAL A 181 -1.41 6.92 1.45
CA VAL A 181 -2.34 7.86 2.11
C VAL A 181 -3.67 7.16 2.32
N ALA A 182 -4.29 6.64 1.26
CA ALA A 182 -5.61 6.01 1.31
C ALA A 182 -5.71 4.91 2.37
N LEU A 183 -4.68 4.06 2.50
CA LEU A 183 -4.63 2.95 3.47
C LEU A 183 -4.48 3.42 4.92
N ARG A 184 -3.89 4.61 5.15
CA ARG A 184 -3.70 5.18 6.49
C ARG A 184 -4.79 6.18 6.88
N ASN A 185 -5.68 6.53 5.94
CA ASN A 185 -6.47 7.76 5.94
C ASN A 185 -7.67 7.74 6.91
N ARG A 186 -7.45 7.61 8.23
CA ARG A 186 -8.45 8.01 9.25
C ARG A 186 -7.86 8.58 10.54
N VAL A 187 -6.56 8.40 10.83
CA VAL A 187 -5.98 8.85 12.11
C VAL A 187 -5.33 10.23 12.02
N LYS A 188 -4.80 10.62 10.86
CA LYS A 188 -4.06 11.89 10.69
C LYS A 188 -4.52 12.66 9.44
N PRO A 189 -4.67 13.99 9.52
CA PRO A 189 -4.86 14.83 8.34
C PRO A 189 -3.74 14.64 7.31
N ARG A 190 -4.08 14.70 6.01
CA ARG A 190 -3.11 14.53 4.90
C ARG A 190 -1.84 15.37 5.05
N ARG A 191 -1.97 16.59 5.57
CA ARG A 191 -0.84 17.49 5.82
C ARG A 191 0.21 16.89 6.77
N GLN A 192 -0.22 16.19 7.80
CA GLN A 192 0.69 15.57 8.76
C GLN A 192 1.52 14.45 8.12
N TYR A 193 0.96 13.68 7.17
CA TYR A 193 1.75 12.68 6.43
C TYR A 193 2.82 13.33 5.55
N LEU A 194 2.49 14.46 4.90
CA LEU A 194 3.46 15.22 4.11
C LEU A 194 4.59 15.77 4.99
N ASP A 195 4.24 16.33 6.15
CA ASP A 195 5.21 16.86 7.11
C ASP A 195 6.12 15.73 7.67
N GLU A 196 5.57 14.56 8.02
CA GLU A 196 6.33 13.39 8.46
C GLU A 196 7.33 12.90 7.38
N TRP A 197 6.88 12.84 6.13
CA TRP A 197 7.75 12.45 5.02
C TRP A 197 8.87 13.46 4.78
N GLN A 198 8.54 14.76 4.82
CA GLN A 198 9.56 15.81 4.69
C GLN A 198 10.57 15.77 5.83
N GLN A 199 10.13 15.55 7.08
CA GLN A 199 11.00 15.42 8.24
C GLN A 199 11.93 14.20 8.15
N ALA A 200 11.48 13.12 7.54
CA ALA A 200 12.32 11.95 7.25
C ALA A 200 13.24 12.13 6.03
N GLY A 201 13.27 13.32 5.44
CA GLY A 201 14.14 13.64 4.31
C GLY A 201 13.63 13.14 2.96
N LEU A 202 12.36 12.73 2.84
CA LEU A 202 11.78 12.43 1.53
C LEU A 202 11.64 13.72 0.73
N PRO A 203 12.18 13.79 -0.51
CA PRO A 203 12.04 14.97 -1.34
C PRO A 203 10.67 14.98 -2.02
N ILE A 204 9.58 15.02 -1.23
CA ILE A 204 8.19 14.97 -1.71
C ILE A 204 7.90 16.04 -2.77
N ALA A 205 8.48 17.23 -2.62
CA ALA A 205 8.35 18.31 -3.60
C ALA A 205 9.00 17.97 -4.98
N SER A 206 9.96 17.06 -5.02
CA SER A 206 10.55 16.54 -6.26
C SER A 206 9.74 15.39 -6.88
N PHE A 207 8.88 14.76 -6.09
CA PHE A 207 8.05 13.62 -6.52
C PHE A 207 6.69 14.04 -7.06
N LEU A 208 6.13 15.13 -6.52
CA LEU A 208 4.81 15.63 -6.87
C LEU A 208 4.93 16.85 -7.77
N LYS A 209 4.21 16.87 -8.90
CA LYS A 209 4.07 18.11 -9.69
C LYS A 209 3.39 19.20 -8.84
N PRO A 210 3.69 20.50 -9.02
CA PRO A 210 3.08 21.58 -8.23
C PRO A 210 1.54 21.56 -8.21
N MET A 211 0.92 21.18 -9.34
CA MET A 211 -0.54 21.00 -9.44
C MET A 211 -1.08 19.80 -8.65
N ALA A 212 -0.31 18.72 -8.51
CA ALA A 212 -0.68 17.60 -7.66
C ALA A 212 -0.68 18.04 -6.19
N PHE A 213 0.27 18.90 -5.79
CA PHE A 213 0.30 19.47 -4.44
C PHE A 213 -0.96 20.28 -4.11
N GLU A 214 -1.48 21.11 -5.05
CA GLU A 214 -2.73 21.86 -4.88
C GLU A 214 -3.96 20.95 -4.74
N ARG A 215 -4.02 19.84 -5.51
CA ARG A 215 -5.13 18.86 -5.43
C ARG A 215 -5.11 18.04 -4.15
N TRP A 216 -3.93 17.92 -3.53
CA TRP A 216 -3.73 17.17 -2.29
C TRP A 216 -3.92 18.02 -1.04
N LYS A 217 -4.09 19.35 -1.18
CA LYS A 217 -4.44 20.23 -0.06
C LYS A 217 -5.83 19.85 0.47
N PRO A 218 -6.02 19.82 1.80
CA PRO A 218 -7.37 19.71 2.36
C PRO A 218 -8.24 20.88 1.87
N PRO A 219 -9.57 20.68 1.74
CA PRO A 219 -10.47 21.79 1.42
C PRO A 219 -10.20 22.93 2.40
N ARG A 220 -10.10 24.15 1.88
CA ARG A 220 -9.96 25.33 2.73
C ARG A 220 -11.22 25.44 3.62
N PRO A 221 -11.06 25.84 4.89
CA PRO A 221 -12.19 26.01 5.80
C PRO A 221 -13.23 27.00 5.26
#